data_AF-A0A6J3IHH8-F1
#
_entry.id   AF-A0A6J3IHH8-F1
#
_cell.length_a   1.000
_cell.length_b   1.000
_cell.length_c   1.000
_cell.angle_alpha   90.00
_cell.angle_beta   90.00
_cell.angle_gamma   90.00
#
_symmetry.space_group_name_H-M   'P 1'
#
loop_
_entity.id
_entity.type
_entity.pdbx_description
1 polymer ?
#
loop_
_entity_poly.entity_id
_entity_poly.type
_entity_poly.pdbx_seq_one_letter_code
_entity_poly.pdbx_strand_id
1 'polypeptide(L)'
;MRFAKKHNKKGLKKMQANDAKAMSARAEAIKALVKPKEIKPKIPKGGVSRKLDRLAYIAHPKLGKRARARIAKGLRLCRPKVKAKSKDQNKAQAAAPASVPAQAPKCAQAPTKASE
;
A
#
# COMPACT_ATOMS: atom_id res chain seq x y z
N MET A 1 26.85 55.75 -25.69
CA MET A 1 25.48 55.18 -25.56
C MET A 1 24.47 56.05 -24.76
N ARG A 2 24.73 57.35 -24.49
CA ARG A 2 23.77 58.17 -23.70
C ARG A 2 22.47 58.50 -24.46
N PHE A 3 22.55 58.68 -25.78
CA PHE A 3 21.40 59.05 -26.61
C PHE A 3 20.31 57.97 -26.66
N ALA A 4 20.66 56.68 -26.80
CA ALA A 4 19.68 55.60 -26.81
C ALA A 4 18.85 55.56 -25.51
N LYS A 5 19.52 55.60 -24.34
CA LYS A 5 18.85 55.66 -23.03
C LYS A 5 17.93 56.88 -22.87
N LYS A 6 18.28 58.03 -23.46
CA LYS A 6 17.45 59.25 -23.44
C LYS A 6 16.12 59.07 -24.20
N HIS A 7 16.10 58.30 -25.29
CA HIS A 7 14.92 58.15 -26.15
C HIS A 7 14.06 56.91 -25.86
N ASN A 8 14.44 56.04 -24.93
CA ASN A 8 13.70 54.81 -24.60
C ASN A 8 12.23 55.02 -24.22
N LYS A 9 11.89 56.18 -23.62
CA LYS A 9 10.50 56.50 -23.24
C LYS A 9 9.56 56.59 -24.45
N LYS A 10 10.08 56.90 -25.66
CA LYS A 10 9.29 57.03 -26.89
C LYS A 10 8.61 55.72 -27.30
N GLY A 11 9.19 54.57 -26.94
CA GLY A 11 8.66 53.24 -27.27
C GLY A 11 7.87 52.56 -26.15
N LEU A 12 7.75 53.18 -24.97
CA LEU A 12 7.31 52.50 -23.76
C LEU A 12 5.90 51.90 -23.87
N LYS A 13 4.93 52.64 -24.43
CA LYS A 13 3.55 52.15 -24.61
C LYS A 13 3.47 50.93 -25.53
N LYS A 14 4.30 50.89 -26.58
CA LYS A 14 4.35 49.77 -27.53
C LYS A 14 4.97 48.53 -26.87
N MET A 15 6.00 48.74 -26.06
CA MET A 15 6.66 47.67 -25.29
C MET A 15 5.69 47.06 -24.28
N GLN A 16 5.02 47.90 -23.48
CA GLN A 16 4.06 47.43 -22.48
C GLN A 16 2.90 46.62 -23.08
N ALA A 17 2.36 47.06 -24.23
CA ALA A 17 1.32 46.33 -24.93
C ALA A 17 1.82 44.97 -25.48
N ASN A 18 3.07 44.91 -25.95
CA ASN A 18 3.68 43.65 -26.39
C ASN A 18 3.93 42.70 -25.22
N ASP A 19 4.45 43.21 -24.10
CA ASP A 19 4.70 42.45 -22.88
C ASP A 19 3.40 41.87 -22.31
N ALA A 20 2.32 42.67 -22.31
CA ALA A 20 1.00 42.20 -21.89
C ALA A 20 0.48 41.05 -22.78
N LYS A 21 0.62 41.18 -24.10
CA LYS A 21 0.26 40.10 -25.05
C LYS A 21 1.12 38.85 -24.86
N ALA A 22 2.40 39.02 -24.58
CA ALA A 22 3.30 37.89 -24.31
C ALA A 22 2.91 37.16 -23.01
N MET A 23 2.56 37.90 -21.95
CA MET A 23 2.11 37.32 -20.69
C MET A 23 0.76 36.61 -20.83
N SER A 24 -0.20 37.17 -21.57
CA SER A 24 -1.48 36.52 -21.83
C SER A 24 -1.31 35.22 -22.62
N ALA A 25 -0.48 35.22 -23.67
CA ALA A 25 -0.18 34.02 -24.44
C ALA A 25 0.50 32.92 -23.59
N ARG A 26 1.43 33.30 -22.70
CA ARG A 26 2.04 32.36 -21.74
C ARG A 26 1.04 31.78 -20.77
N ALA A 27 0.14 32.60 -20.24
CA ALA A 27 -0.92 32.15 -19.34
C ALA A 27 -1.85 31.13 -20.02
N GLU A 28 -2.24 31.38 -21.27
CA GLU A 28 -3.05 30.43 -22.06
C GLU A 28 -2.32 29.13 -22.35
N ALA A 29 -1.03 29.18 -22.71
CA ALA A 29 -0.21 28.01 -22.94
C ALA A 29 -0.06 27.14 -21.67
N ILE A 30 0.18 27.78 -20.51
CA ILE A 30 0.23 27.08 -19.21
C ILE A 30 -1.13 26.47 -18.89
N LYS A 31 -2.24 27.19 -19.11
CA LYS A 31 -3.60 26.68 -18.90
C LYS A 31 -3.88 25.46 -19.78
N ALA A 32 -3.39 25.45 -21.02
CA ALA A 32 -3.49 24.31 -21.94
C ALA A 32 -2.59 23.12 -21.53
N LEU A 33 -1.45 23.36 -20.88
CA LEU A 33 -0.61 22.30 -20.30
C LEU A 33 -1.27 21.69 -19.04
N VAL A 34 -1.78 22.56 -18.15
CA VAL A 34 -2.42 22.20 -16.88
C VAL A 34 -3.78 21.55 -17.08
N LYS A 35 -4.45 21.82 -18.20
CA LYS A 35 -5.56 21.02 -18.70
C LYS A 35 -5.01 20.13 -19.82
N PRO A 36 -4.31 19.01 -19.52
CA PRO A 36 -3.81 18.18 -20.58
C PRO A 36 -5.04 17.71 -21.36
N LYS A 37 -5.22 18.27 -22.56
CA LYS A 37 -5.97 17.60 -23.61
C LYS A 37 -5.41 16.18 -23.64
N GLU A 38 -6.28 15.18 -23.71
CA GLU A 38 -5.98 13.74 -23.58
C GLU A 38 -4.92 13.23 -24.58
N ILE A 39 -3.71 13.72 -24.46
CA ILE A 39 -2.53 13.19 -25.11
C ILE A 39 -2.30 11.91 -24.36
N LYS A 40 -2.86 10.82 -24.90
CA LYS A 40 -2.64 9.46 -24.41
C LYS A 40 -1.16 9.35 -24.08
N PRO A 41 -0.80 9.21 -22.81
CA PRO A 41 0.59 9.14 -22.46
C PRO A 41 1.10 7.84 -23.08
N LYS A 42 1.94 7.97 -24.12
CA LYS A 42 2.67 6.87 -24.77
C LYS A 42 3.74 6.41 -23.79
N ILE A 43 3.33 5.86 -22.65
CA ILE A 43 4.25 5.30 -21.68
C ILE A 43 4.62 3.92 -22.21
N PRO A 44 5.89 3.68 -22.57
CA PRO A 44 6.35 2.33 -22.86
C PRO A 44 6.15 1.51 -21.58
N LYS A 45 5.23 0.55 -21.62
CA LYS A 45 5.02 -0.42 -20.55
C LYS A 45 6.20 -1.39 -20.57
N GLY A 46 7.33 -1.00 -19.97
CA GLY A 46 8.55 -1.79 -20.01
C GLY A 46 9.67 -1.20 -19.16
N GLY A 47 9.38 -0.79 -17.94
CA GLY A 47 10.39 -0.47 -16.93
C GLY A 47 10.57 -1.62 -15.94
N VAL A 48 11.68 -1.60 -15.21
CA VAL A 48 12.08 -2.52 -14.14
C VAL A 48 10.86 -3.07 -13.39
N SER A 49 10.81 -4.39 -13.17
CA SER A 49 9.63 -5.01 -12.57
C SER A 49 9.27 -4.33 -11.23
N ARG A 50 7.96 -4.12 -10.99
CA ARG A 50 7.44 -3.47 -9.77
C ARG A 50 8.02 -4.05 -8.46
N LYS A 51 8.47 -5.31 -8.48
CA LYS A 51 9.13 -5.98 -7.35
C LYS A 51 10.49 -5.36 -7.02
N LEU A 52 11.32 -5.09 -8.03
CA LEU A 52 12.65 -4.51 -7.84
C LEU A 52 12.56 -3.05 -7.39
N ASP A 53 11.66 -2.25 -7.97
CA ASP A 53 11.40 -0.88 -7.52
C ASP A 53 10.96 -0.83 -6.05
N ARG A 54 10.12 -1.79 -5.65
CA ARG A 54 9.68 -1.93 -4.26
C ARG A 54 10.86 -2.25 -3.34
N LEU A 55 11.78 -3.12 -3.75
CA LEU A 55 12.98 -3.44 -2.96
C LEU A 55 13.92 -2.24 -2.85
N ALA A 56 14.14 -1.51 -3.96
CA ALA A 56 14.93 -0.28 -3.96
C ALA A 56 14.33 0.77 -3.01
N TYR A 57 13.00 0.95 -3.02
CA TYR A 57 12.31 1.85 -2.10
C TYR A 57 12.45 1.43 -0.63
N ILE A 58 12.37 0.13 -0.33
CA ILE A 58 12.55 -0.39 1.03
C ILE A 58 14.00 -0.23 1.51
N ALA A 59 14.98 -0.43 0.63
CA ALA A 59 16.39 -0.24 0.93
C ALA A 59 16.76 1.23 1.13
N HIS A 60 16.02 2.16 0.50
CA HIS A 60 16.36 3.58 0.53
C HIS A 60 16.35 4.16 1.97
N PRO A 61 17.42 4.84 2.42
CA PRO A 61 17.61 5.21 3.82
C PRO A 61 16.56 6.20 4.35
N LYS A 62 16.14 7.19 3.55
CA LYS A 62 15.10 8.17 3.94
C LYS A 62 13.66 7.68 3.68
N LEU A 63 13.37 7.24 2.46
CA LEU A 63 12.03 6.84 2.02
C LEU A 63 11.54 5.52 2.66
N GLY A 64 12.44 4.54 2.82
CA GLY A 64 12.08 3.20 3.30
C GLY A 64 11.92 3.05 4.82
N LYS A 65 12.12 4.11 5.62
CA LYS A 65 12.13 4.01 7.11
C LYS A 65 10.85 3.38 7.67
N ARG A 66 9.68 3.87 7.23
CA ARG A 66 8.38 3.37 7.69
C ARG A 66 8.12 1.93 7.21
N ALA A 67 8.53 1.61 5.99
CA ALA A 67 8.37 0.27 5.43
C ALA A 67 9.20 -0.76 6.22
N ARG A 68 10.49 -0.46 6.47
CA ARG A 68 11.36 -1.32 7.30
C ARG A 68 10.84 -1.46 8.72
N ALA A 69 10.38 -0.36 9.34
CA ALA A 69 9.80 -0.41 10.68
C ALA A 69 8.55 -1.31 10.75
N ARG A 70 7.68 -1.27 9.73
CA ARG A 70 6.50 -2.15 9.65
C ARG A 70 6.88 -3.61 9.48
N ILE A 71 7.87 -3.91 8.63
CA ILE A 71 8.39 -5.27 8.43
C ILE A 71 8.97 -5.78 9.75
N ALA A 72 9.82 -5.01 10.43
CA ALA A 72 10.39 -5.38 11.72
C ALA A 72 9.30 -5.61 12.79
N LYS A 73 8.25 -4.77 12.83
CA LYS A 73 7.10 -4.98 13.71
C LYS A 73 6.36 -6.28 13.39
N GLY A 74 6.09 -6.56 12.12
CA GLY A 74 5.42 -7.79 11.70
C GLY A 74 6.23 -9.06 11.99
N LEU A 75 7.56 -8.97 11.93
CA LEU A 75 8.47 -10.08 12.27
C LEU A 75 8.56 -10.33 13.77
N ARG A 76 8.53 -9.26 14.59
CA ARG A 76 8.61 -9.38 16.06
C ARG A 76 7.27 -9.70 16.71
N LEU A 77 6.18 -9.20 16.14
CA LEU A 77 4.84 -9.42 16.67
C LEU A 77 4.35 -10.78 16.15
N CYS A 78 4.73 -11.87 16.82
CA CYS A 78 3.96 -13.11 16.74
C CYS A 78 2.54 -12.75 17.17
N ARG A 79 1.64 -12.54 16.20
CA ARG A 79 0.23 -12.32 16.48
C ARG A 79 -0.37 -13.70 16.66
N PRO A 80 -0.60 -14.21 17.89
CA PRO A 80 -1.35 -15.43 18.05
C PRO A 80 -2.74 -15.14 17.50
N LYS A 81 -3.05 -15.74 16.35
CA LYS A 81 -4.42 -15.88 15.90
C LYS A 81 -5.06 -16.79 16.93
N VAL A 82 -5.75 -16.23 17.92
CA VAL A 82 -6.53 -16.97 18.91
C VAL A 82 -7.38 -17.97 18.11
N LYS A 83 -7.00 -19.24 18.20
CA LYS A 83 -7.86 -20.35 17.81
C LYS A 83 -8.96 -20.39 18.87
N ALA A 84 -9.99 -19.57 18.72
CA ALA A 84 -11.26 -19.83 19.37
C ALA A 84 -11.82 -21.07 18.68
N LYS A 85 -11.56 -22.23 19.30
CA LYS A 85 -12.36 -23.43 19.09
C LYS A 85 -13.80 -23.07 19.50
N SER A 86 -14.67 -22.72 18.56
CA SER A 86 -16.08 -23.05 18.72
C SER A 86 -16.26 -24.47 18.19
N LYS A 87 -16.20 -25.40 19.13
CA LYS A 87 -16.76 -26.73 19.02
C LYS A 87 -18.27 -26.55 18.99
N ASP A 88 -18.84 -26.25 17.82
CA ASP A 88 -20.28 -26.34 17.62
C ASP A 88 -20.57 -27.61 16.82
N GLN A 89 -21.05 -28.59 17.58
CA GLN A 89 -21.78 -29.74 17.08
C GLN A 89 -22.98 -29.22 16.28
N ASN A 90 -23.02 -29.47 14.97
CA ASN A 90 -24.30 -29.57 14.27
C ASN A 90 -24.28 -30.77 13.32
N LYS A 91 -24.82 -31.86 13.86
CA LYS A 91 -25.64 -32.93 13.30
C LYS A 91 -25.77 -33.06 11.76
N ALA A 92 -25.87 -34.34 11.36
CA ALA A 92 -26.13 -34.92 10.03
C ALA A 92 -24.82 -35.28 9.29
N GLN A 93 -24.53 -36.53 8.91
CA GLN A 93 -25.40 -37.61 8.43
C GLN A 93 -24.75 -38.98 8.65
N ALA A 94 -25.61 -39.99 8.59
CA ALA A 94 -25.41 -41.39 8.93
C ALA A 94 -24.42 -42.14 8.02
N ALA A 95 -23.68 -43.09 8.62
CA ALA A 95 -23.60 -44.49 8.18
C ALA A 95 -22.73 -45.29 9.20
N ALA A 96 -23.31 -46.35 9.75
CA ALA A 96 -22.60 -47.39 10.52
C ALA A 96 -21.83 -48.32 9.53
N PRO A 97 -20.81 -49.09 9.95
CA PRO A 97 -21.10 -50.30 10.75
C PRO A 97 -20.10 -50.65 11.87
N ALA A 98 -20.67 -51.32 12.88
CA ALA A 98 -20.16 -52.40 13.72
C ALA A 98 -18.67 -52.80 13.65
N SER A 99 -17.96 -52.73 14.77
CA SER A 99 -17.73 -53.90 15.65
C SER A 99 -16.86 -53.51 16.85
N VAL A 100 -17.15 -54.15 17.97
CA VAL A 100 -16.53 -54.08 19.32
C VAL A 100 -16.02 -55.51 19.59
N PRO A 101 -15.20 -55.86 20.61
CA PRO A 101 -14.41 -55.12 21.62
C PRO A 101 -12.90 -55.50 21.51
N ALA A 102 -11.96 -55.03 22.32
CA ALA A 102 -11.75 -55.51 23.70
C ALA A 102 -10.38 -55.07 24.24
N GLN A 103 -10.28 -55.12 25.56
CA GLN A 103 -9.08 -55.12 26.41
C GLN A 103 -8.66 -53.77 26.99
N ALA A 104 -9.25 -53.50 28.15
CA ALA A 104 -8.68 -52.68 29.21
C ALA A 104 -7.37 -53.27 29.74
N PRO A 105 -6.50 -52.45 30.34
CA PRO A 105 -5.68 -52.88 31.45
C PRO A 105 -6.17 -52.21 32.74
N LYS A 106 -6.70 -53.05 33.62
CA LYS A 106 -6.78 -52.81 35.07
C LYS A 106 -5.39 -52.50 35.60
N CYS A 107 -5.23 -51.43 36.37
CA CYS A 107 -4.49 -51.54 37.64
C CYS A 107 -4.84 -50.40 38.61
N ALA A 108 -5.28 -50.82 39.79
CA ALA A 108 -5.06 -50.27 41.13
C ALA A 108 -5.21 -48.75 41.37
N GLN A 109 -6.28 -48.38 42.09
CA GLN A 109 -6.16 -48.00 43.52
C GLN A 109 -7.55 -47.83 44.14
N ALA A 110 -7.79 -48.58 45.23
CA ALA A 110 -8.91 -48.37 46.15
C ALA A 110 -8.72 -47.02 46.90
N PRO A 111 -9.76 -46.43 47.51
CA PRO A 111 -10.17 -46.94 48.83
C PRO A 111 -11.68 -46.86 49.16
N THR A 112 -12.10 -47.85 49.95
CA THR A 112 -12.98 -47.78 51.15
C THR A 112 -14.39 -47.20 51.08
N LYS A 113 -15.37 -48.06 51.46
CA LYS A 113 -16.33 -48.01 52.60
C LYS A 113 -17.63 -48.74 52.17
N ALA A 114 -17.96 -49.91 52.73
CA ALA A 114 -18.61 -50.22 54.02
C ALA A 114 -20.15 -50.39 53.88
N SER A 115 -20.68 -51.34 54.66
CA SER A 115 -22.09 -51.81 54.81
C SER A 115 -22.54 -52.78 53.70
N GLU A 116 -23.08 -53.96 53.98
CA GLU A 116 -23.48 -54.71 55.19
C GLU A 116 -23.37 -56.22 54.86
#